data_AF-A0A3D5Q085-F1
#
_entry.id   AF-A0A3D5Q085-F1
#
_cell.length_a   1.000
_cell.length_b   1.000
_cell.length_c   1.000
_cell.angle_alpha   90.00
_cell.angle_beta   90.00
_cell.angle_gamma   90.00
#
_symmetry.space_group_name_H-M   'P 1'
#
loop_
_entity.id
_entity.type
_entity.pdbx_description
1 polymer ?
#
loop_
_entity_poly.entity_id
_entity_poly.type
_entity_poly.pdbx_seq_one_letter_code
_entity_poly.pdbx_strand_id
1 'polypeptide(L)' 'ALDEQGICIGCHRTGDEILRWTRMSNEERRQVLAQVADREQKALI' A
#
# COMPACT_ATOMS: atom_id res chain seq x y z
N ALA A 1 7.92 -10.11 2.40
CA ALA A 1 7.02 -11.08 1.76
C ALA A 1 5.67 -10.40 1.51
N LEU A 2 4.99 -10.72 0.40
CA LEU A 2 3.59 -10.31 0.19
C LEU A 2 2.68 -11.40 0.80
N ASP A 3 1.49 -11.03 1.27
CA ASP A 3 0.46 -11.95 1.75
C ASP A 3 -0.29 -12.62 0.59
N GLU A 4 -1.28 -13.46 0.92
CA GLU A 4 -2.13 -14.17 -0.06
C GLU A 4 -2.99 -13.23 -0.93
N GLN A 5 -3.14 -11.97 -0.53
CA GLN A 5 -3.86 -10.92 -1.25
C GLN A 5 -2.92 -10.03 -2.08
N GLY A 6 -1.61 -10.32 -2.06
CA GLY A 6 -0.60 -9.52 -2.75
C GLY A 6 -0.26 -8.20 -2.04
N ILE A 7 -0.58 -8.08 -0.75
CA ILE A 7 -0.27 -6.93 0.11
C ILE A 7 1.02 -7.22 0.90
N CYS A 8 1.92 -6.24 0.93
CA CYS A 8 3.16 -6.33 1.69
C CYS A 8 2.87 -6.23 3.19
N ILE A 9 3.11 -7.30 3.94
CA ILE A 9 2.90 -7.36 5.40
C ILE A 9 3.72 -6.34 6.22
N GLY A 10 4.74 -5.72 5.61
CA GLY A 10 5.60 -4.74 6.28
C GLY A 10 5.27 -3.28 5.97
N CYS A 11 4.54 -3.00 4.88
CA CYS A 11 4.20 -1.62 4.51
C CYS A 11 2.77 -1.45 4.01
N HIS A 12 1.95 -2.50 4.12
CA HIS A 12 0.53 -2.57 3.75
C HIS A 12 0.18 -2.07 2.33
N ARG A 13 1.19 -2.00 1.44
CA ARG A 13 1.05 -1.68 0.02
C ARG A 13 0.90 -2.93 -0.82
N THR A 14 0.13 -2.87 -1.89
CA THR A 14 0.03 -3.95 -2.87
C THR A 14 1.31 -4.04 -3.71
N GLY A 15 1.56 -5.20 -4.31
CA GLY A 15 2.65 -5.38 -5.26
C GLY A 15 2.60 -4.38 -6.43
N ASP A 16 1.41 -4.08 -6.95
CA ASP A 16 1.23 -3.12 -8.04
C ASP A 16 1.56 -1.67 -7.60
N GLU A 17 1.16 -1.29 -6.38
CA GLU A 17 1.52 0.01 -5.78
C GLU A 17 3.05 0.16 -5.65
N ILE A 18 3.74 -0.91 -5.24
CA ILE A 18 5.21 -0.91 -5.10
C ILE A 18 5.89 -0.81 -6.47
N LEU A 19 5.41 -1.56 -7.47
CA LEU A 19 5.97 -1.56 -8.82
C LEU A 19 5.77 -0.21 -9.53
N ARG A 20 4.60 0.42 -9.34
CA ARG A 20 4.26 1.69 -9.98
C ARG A 20 4.71 2.93 -9.21
N TRP A 21 5.15 2.79 -7.96
CA TRP A 21 5.49 3.91 -7.06
C TRP A 21 6.37 5.00 -7.69
N THR A 22 7.38 4.61 -8.48
CA THR A 22 8.31 5.53 -9.14
C THR A 22 7.68 6.30 -10.30
N ARG A 23 6.61 5.76 -10.89
CA ARG A 23 5.85 6.34 -12.01
C ARG A 23 4.60 7.09 -11.58
N MET A 24 4.15 6.91 -10.34
CA MET A 24 3.01 7.62 -9.77
C MET A 24 3.33 9.11 -9.58
N SER A 25 2.32 9.94 -9.85
CA SER A 25 2.28 11.34 -9.46
C SER A 25 2.19 11.51 -7.95
N ASN A 26 2.46 12.72 -7.46
CA ASN A 26 2.37 13.01 -6.03
C ASN A 26 0.96 12.80 -5.46
N GLU A 27 -0.07 13.00 -6.29
CA GLU A 27 -1.46 12.79 -5.87
C GLU A 27 -1.79 11.31 -5.72
N GLU A 28 -1.39 10.49 -6.70
CA GLU A 28 -1.53 9.03 -6.61
C GLU A 28 -0.77 8.46 -5.40
N ARG A 29 0.45 8.96 -5.13
CA ARG A 29 1.21 8.56 -3.94
C ARG A 29 0.47 8.88 -2.65
N ARG A 30 -0.16 10.06 -2.55
CA ARG A 30 -0.98 10.43 -1.37
C ARG A 30 -2.17 9.50 -1.19
N GLN A 31 -2.87 9.18 -2.28
CA GLN A 31 -3.99 8.24 -2.23
C GLN A 31 -3.56 6.85 -1.78
N VAL A 32 -2.42 6.36 -2.26
CA VAL A 32 -1.85 5.09 -1.81
C VAL A 32 -1.51 5.13 -0.33
N LEU A 33 -0.86 6.20 0.15
CA LEU A 33 -0.54 6.34 1.57
C LEU A 33 -1.79 6.42 2.46
N ALA A 34 -2.85 7.08 2.00
CA ALA A 34 -4.13 7.11 2.72
C ALA A 34 -4.77 5.71 2.81
N GLN A 35 -4.72 4.93 1.73
CA GLN A 35 -5.21 3.55 1.72
C GLN A 35 -4.34 2.63 2.61
N VAL A 36 -3.02 2.82 2.60
CA VAL A 36 -2.10 2.09 3.49
C VAL A 36 -2.44 2.37 4.95
N ALA A 37 -2.66 3.62 5.32
CA ALA A 37 -3.04 4.00 6.68
C ALA A 37 -4.37 3.36 7.12
N ASP A 38 -5.37 3.31 6.23
CA ASP A 38 -6.64 2.61 6.51
C ASP A 38 -6.46 1.10 6.68
N ARG A 39 -5.61 0.47 5.84
CA ARG A 39 -5.27 -0.96 5.95
C ARG A 39 -4.49 -1.26 7.22
N GLU A 40 -3.55 -0.40 7.60
CA GLU A 40 -2.80 -0.50 8.87
C GLU A 40 -3.74 -0.39 10.07
N GLN A 41 -4.65 0.60 10.05
CA GLN A 41 -5.64 0.76 11.12
C GLN A 41 -6.54 -0.47 11.27
N LYS A 42 -6.99 -1.07 10.17
CA LYS A 42 -7.81 -2.29 10.18
C LYS A 42 -7.05 -3.53 10.67
N ALA A 43 -5.74 -3.59 10.47
CA ALA A 43 -4.91 -4.70 10.94
C ALA A 43 -4.65 -4.64 12.46
N LEU A 44 -4.93 -3.50 13.11
CA LEU A 44 -4.73 -3.28 14.56
C LEU A 44 -5.99 -3.53 15.40
N ILE A 45 -7.11 -3.93 14.79
CA ILE A 45 -8.41 -4.19 15.45
C ILE A 45 -8.77 -5.66 15.22
#